data_AF-M1RNU9-F1
#
_entry.id   AF-M1RNU9-F1
#
_cell.length_a   1.000
_cell.length_b   1.000
_cell.length_c   1.000
_cell.angle_alpha   90.00
_cell.angle_beta   90.00
_cell.angle_gamma   90.00
#
_symmetry.space_group_name_H-M   'P 1'
#
loop_
_entity.id
_entity.type
_entity.pdbx_description
1 polymer ?
#
loop_
_entity_poly.entity_id
_entity_poly.type
_entity_poly.pdbx_seq_one_letter_code
_entity_poly.pdbx_strand_id
1 'polypeptide(L)'
;EENFQSVFGTNDPAFVASEMHKLYGLQPKGFYYTDGEKQIPGYRWWEQFERFDLSKPDNDSVRFGYVVEIDPFDPNSKPVKRTALGRFRHENAELTVAPNGQLVVYMGDDEVNQFVYKFVSEGKWDKDRKQGRGGQEFSGLLDRGTLYAARFDADGTGEWLELAPGKNNIPVKKSPEDSAGFDAADICIYTREAARIAGA
;
A
#
# COMPACT_ATOMS: atom_id res chain seq x y z
N GLU A 1 -5.28 3.27 -5.03
CA GLU A 1 -6.52 2.92 -4.30
C GLU A 1 -6.40 3.59 -2.95
N GLU A 2 -7.33 4.49 -2.60
CA GLU A 2 -7.21 5.32 -1.39
C GLU A 2 -8.07 4.73 -0.26
N ASN A 3 -9.34 5.13 -0.15
CA ASN A 3 -10.29 4.75 0.91
C ASN A 3 -10.84 3.30 0.87
N PHE A 4 -10.00 2.31 0.55
CA PHE A 4 -10.42 0.92 0.35
C PHE A 4 -11.03 0.27 1.60
N GLN A 5 -10.57 0.65 2.79
CA GLN A 5 -11.05 0.13 4.08
C GLN A 5 -12.55 0.37 4.30
N SER A 6 -13.10 1.39 3.63
CA SER A 6 -14.49 1.84 3.79
C SER A 6 -15.53 0.77 3.44
N VAL A 7 -15.20 -0.14 2.52
CA VAL A 7 -16.12 -1.17 2.03
C VAL A 7 -16.00 -2.50 2.78
N PHE A 8 -15.00 -2.63 3.65
CA PHE A 8 -14.82 -3.80 4.50
C PHE A 8 -15.49 -3.58 5.86
N GLY A 9 -16.03 -4.65 6.44
CA GLY A 9 -16.68 -4.61 7.74
C GLY A 9 -17.05 -6.01 8.18
N THR A 10 -17.83 -6.16 9.24
CA THR A 10 -18.38 -7.45 9.66
C THR A 10 -19.57 -7.26 10.58
N ASN A 11 -20.52 -8.18 10.52
CA ASN A 11 -21.63 -8.27 11.47
C ASN A 11 -21.38 -9.30 12.58
N ASP A 12 -20.22 -9.97 12.58
CA ASP A 12 -19.85 -10.91 13.63
C ASP A 12 -19.56 -10.14 14.95
N PRO A 13 -20.39 -10.29 15.99
CA PRO A 13 -20.17 -9.61 17.26
C PRO A 13 -18.94 -10.13 18.01
N ALA A 14 -18.39 -11.29 17.62
CA ALA A 14 -17.17 -11.85 18.21
C ALA A 14 -15.89 -11.31 17.54
N PHE A 15 -15.99 -10.56 16.44
CA PHE A 15 -14.82 -10.03 15.76
C PHE A 15 -14.06 -9.02 16.63
N VAL A 16 -12.75 -9.25 16.77
CA VAL A 16 -11.83 -8.33 17.45
C VAL A 16 -10.80 -7.84 16.44
N ALA A 17 -10.80 -6.54 16.16
CA ALA A 17 -9.82 -5.93 15.27
C ALA A 17 -8.40 -6.09 15.84
N SER A 18 -7.53 -6.76 15.08
CA SER A 18 -6.09 -6.81 15.37
C SER A 18 -5.44 -5.44 15.21
N GLU A 19 -4.21 -5.29 15.71
CA GLU A 19 -3.43 -4.05 15.52
C GLU A 19 -3.23 -3.73 14.04
N MET A 20 -3.03 -4.74 13.19
CA MET A 20 -2.94 -4.54 11.74
C MET A 20 -4.25 -4.07 11.11
N HIS A 21 -5.41 -4.54 11.60
CA HIS A 21 -6.69 -3.99 11.14
C HIS A 21 -6.79 -2.50 11.48
N LYS A 22 -6.49 -2.14 12.72
CA LYS A 22 -6.53 -0.74 13.18
C LYS A 22 -5.55 0.14 12.41
N LEU A 23 -4.33 -0.34 12.17
CA LEU A 23 -3.31 0.39 11.43
C LEU A 23 -3.72 0.68 9.98
N TYR A 24 -4.63 -0.09 9.42
CA TYR A 24 -5.19 0.10 8.08
C TYR A 24 -6.62 0.65 8.06
N GLY A 25 -7.13 1.14 9.20
CA GLY A 25 -8.48 1.70 9.32
C GLY A 25 -9.61 0.69 9.12
N LEU A 26 -9.33 -0.62 9.19
CA LEU A 26 -10.30 -1.69 9.04
C LEU A 26 -11.06 -1.89 10.35
N GLN A 27 -12.39 -1.76 10.30
CA GLN A 27 -13.26 -1.84 11.47
C GLN A 27 -14.62 -2.46 11.11
N PRO A 28 -15.39 -2.99 12.08
CA PRO A 28 -16.64 -3.72 11.80
C PRO A 28 -17.67 -2.95 10.97
N LYS A 29 -17.74 -1.62 11.11
CA LYS A 29 -18.72 -0.79 10.40
C LYS A 29 -18.19 -0.19 9.10
N GLY A 30 -16.97 -0.51 8.69
CA GLY A 30 -16.30 0.15 7.56
C GLY A 30 -16.37 1.67 7.68
N PHE A 31 -16.72 2.34 6.59
CA PHE A 31 -17.13 3.74 6.64
C PHE A 31 -18.57 3.86 7.17
N TYR A 32 -18.79 4.77 8.12
CA TYR A 32 -20.09 5.01 8.73
C TYR A 32 -20.38 6.49 8.93
N TYR A 33 -21.67 6.83 8.95
CA TYR A 33 -22.16 8.12 9.41
C TYR A 33 -22.61 8.02 10.86
N THR A 34 -22.63 9.14 11.58
CA THR A 34 -23.15 9.20 12.94
C THR A 34 -24.48 9.95 12.94
N ASP A 35 -25.51 9.32 13.51
CA ASP A 35 -26.83 9.89 13.76
C ASP A 35 -27.13 9.76 15.26
N GLY A 36 -26.95 10.87 16.00
CA GLY A 36 -26.92 10.85 17.46
C GLY A 36 -25.77 9.97 17.99
N GLU A 37 -26.10 8.95 18.77
CA GLU A 37 -25.12 7.96 19.27
C GLU A 37 -24.97 6.75 18.33
N LYS A 38 -25.78 6.68 17.27
CA LYS A 38 -25.81 5.53 16.36
C LYS A 38 -24.83 5.73 15.22
N GLN A 39 -23.95 4.75 15.03
CA GLN A 39 -23.15 4.64 13.82
C GLN A 39 -23.88 3.79 12.78
N ILE A 40 -24.08 4.35 11.60
CA ILE A 40 -24.79 3.75 10.47
C ILE A 40 -23.77 3.46 9.37
N PRO A 41 -23.46 2.19 9.07
CA PRO A 41 -22.52 1.87 8.02
C PRO A 41 -23.00 2.33 6.64
N GLY A 42 -22.11 2.94 5.85
CA GLY A 42 -22.43 3.53 4.55
C GLY A 42 -22.52 2.51 3.41
N TYR A 43 -21.62 1.52 3.37
CA TYR A 43 -21.51 0.58 2.24
C TYR A 43 -22.10 -0.80 2.50
N ARG A 44 -21.77 -1.44 3.63
CA ARG A 44 -22.31 -2.75 4.06
C ARG A 44 -22.07 -3.91 3.07
N TRP A 45 -21.01 -3.87 2.27
CA TRP A 45 -20.75 -4.89 1.26
C TRP A 45 -20.50 -6.29 1.83
N TRP A 46 -19.95 -6.37 3.05
CA TRP A 46 -19.73 -7.62 3.78
C TRP A 46 -21.02 -8.41 4.03
N GLU A 47 -22.18 -7.76 4.05
CA GLU A 47 -23.47 -8.44 4.23
C GLU A 47 -23.90 -9.22 2.99
N GLN A 48 -23.32 -8.89 1.82
CA GLN A 48 -23.69 -9.45 0.54
C GLN A 48 -22.59 -10.35 -0.04
N PHE A 49 -21.32 -10.02 0.24
CA PHE A 49 -20.18 -10.75 -0.29
C PHE A 49 -19.14 -11.00 0.81
N GLU A 50 -18.88 -12.28 1.09
CA GLU A 50 -17.93 -12.72 2.12
C GLU A 50 -16.52 -12.17 1.92
N ARG A 51 -16.13 -11.87 0.68
CA ARG A 51 -14.82 -11.26 0.37
C ARG A 51 -14.58 -9.91 1.05
N PHE A 52 -15.63 -9.22 1.48
CA PHE A 52 -15.54 -7.95 2.21
C PHE A 52 -15.77 -8.11 3.72
N ASP A 53 -16.08 -9.32 4.20
CA ASP A 53 -16.33 -9.60 5.61
C ASP A 53 -15.03 -9.89 6.35
N LEU A 54 -14.63 -8.98 7.25
CA LEU A 54 -13.40 -9.06 8.04
C LEU A 54 -13.34 -10.27 8.96
N SER A 55 -14.48 -10.88 9.31
CA SER A 55 -14.50 -12.13 10.11
C SER A 55 -14.06 -13.36 9.31
N LYS A 56 -14.05 -13.28 7.98
CA LYS A 56 -13.71 -14.40 7.10
C LYS A 56 -12.19 -14.48 6.92
N PRO A 57 -11.57 -15.66 7.05
CA PRO A 57 -10.12 -15.80 6.90
C PRO A 57 -9.63 -15.49 5.48
N ASP A 58 -10.46 -15.73 4.46
CA ASP A 58 -10.15 -15.51 3.05
C ASP A 58 -10.71 -14.18 2.50
N ASN A 59 -10.90 -13.19 3.37
CA ASN A 59 -11.34 -11.86 2.93
C ASN A 59 -10.25 -11.15 2.10
N ASP A 60 -10.65 -10.21 1.25
CA ASP A 60 -9.76 -9.59 0.28
C ASP A 60 -9.06 -8.32 0.79
N SER A 61 -9.16 -7.96 2.08
CA SER A 61 -8.69 -6.65 2.57
C SER A 61 -7.21 -6.35 2.26
N VAL A 62 -6.35 -7.37 2.28
CA VAL A 62 -4.92 -7.25 1.93
C VAL A 62 -4.64 -7.13 0.43
N ARG A 63 -5.65 -7.35 -0.42
CA ARG A 63 -5.57 -7.27 -1.88
C ARG A 63 -5.95 -5.88 -2.41
N PHE A 64 -6.32 -4.93 -1.55
CA PHE A 64 -6.61 -3.54 -1.88
C PHE A 64 -5.63 -2.58 -1.19
N GLY A 65 -5.57 -1.34 -1.66
CA GLY A 65 -4.68 -0.29 -1.16
C GLY A 65 -3.40 -0.15 -1.99
N TYR A 66 -3.46 -0.43 -3.29
CA TYR A 66 -2.28 -0.36 -4.18
C TYR A 66 -2.43 0.71 -5.26
N VAL A 67 -1.30 1.16 -5.80
CA VAL A 67 -1.27 1.82 -7.11
C VAL A 67 -1.59 0.77 -8.19
N VAL A 68 -2.47 1.13 -9.12
CA VAL A 68 -2.89 0.26 -10.23
C VAL A 68 -2.46 0.90 -11.54
N GLU A 69 -1.60 0.23 -12.29
CA GLU A 69 -1.21 0.66 -13.61
C GLU A 69 -2.24 0.18 -14.64
N ILE A 70 -2.67 1.08 -15.51
CA ILE A 70 -3.66 0.86 -16.57
C ILE A 70 -3.03 1.32 -17.88
N ASP A 71 -3.13 0.51 -18.93
CA ASP A 71 -2.75 0.93 -20.28
C ASP A 71 -3.96 1.50 -21.01
N PRO A 72 -4.04 2.83 -21.21
CA PRO A 72 -5.18 3.44 -21.88
C PRO A 72 -5.18 3.22 -23.40
N PHE A 73 -4.10 2.70 -23.98
CA PHE A 73 -3.99 2.46 -25.42
C PHE A 73 -4.39 1.03 -25.83
N ASP A 74 -4.45 0.10 -24.88
CA ASP A 74 -4.93 -1.27 -25.12
C ASP A 74 -6.15 -1.58 -24.23
N PRO A 75 -7.38 -1.55 -24.79
CA PRO A 75 -8.59 -1.84 -24.02
C PRO A 75 -8.71 -3.30 -23.57
N ASN A 76 -7.88 -4.21 -24.11
CA ASN A 76 -7.83 -5.61 -23.67
C ASN A 76 -6.75 -5.84 -22.60
N SER A 77 -5.94 -4.83 -22.30
CA SER A 77 -4.93 -4.91 -21.26
C SER A 77 -5.60 -5.14 -19.90
N LYS A 78 -4.96 -5.97 -19.07
CA LYS A 78 -5.40 -6.18 -17.70
C LYS A 78 -4.67 -5.19 -16.80
N PRO A 79 -5.38 -4.34 -16.02
CA PRO A 79 -4.75 -3.50 -15.02
C PRO A 79 -3.91 -4.31 -14.03
N VAL A 80 -2.79 -3.75 -13.59
CA VAL A 80 -1.84 -4.44 -12.72
C VAL A 80 -1.66 -3.66 -11.42
N LYS A 81 -1.85 -4.32 -10.28
CA LYS A 81 -1.52 -3.76 -8.97
C LYS A 81 -0.01 -3.82 -8.77
N ARG A 82 0.65 -2.67 -8.60
CA ARG A 82 2.11 -2.58 -8.47
C ARG A 82 2.50 -2.65 -6.99
N THR A 83 2.62 -3.88 -6.47
CA THR A 83 2.81 -4.12 -5.03
C THR A 83 4.12 -3.58 -4.49
N ALA A 84 5.16 -3.44 -5.32
CA ALA A 84 6.45 -2.89 -4.92
C ALA A 84 6.38 -1.41 -4.48
N LEU A 85 5.29 -0.71 -4.83
CA LEU A 85 5.01 0.66 -4.38
C LEU A 85 4.36 0.70 -2.99
N GLY A 86 4.12 -0.47 -2.37
CA GLY A 86 3.56 -0.60 -1.04
C GLY A 86 2.03 -0.51 -0.97
N ARG A 87 1.49 -0.93 0.18
CA ARG A 87 0.06 -0.95 0.48
C ARG A 87 -0.30 0.06 1.57
N PHE A 88 -1.14 1.03 1.21
CA PHE A 88 -1.69 2.07 2.10
C PHE A 88 -2.80 2.85 1.37
N ARG A 89 -3.31 3.96 1.92
CA ARG A 89 -4.36 4.78 1.30
C ARG A 89 -3.72 5.80 0.36
N HIS A 90 -3.29 5.31 -0.81
CA HIS A 90 -2.61 6.11 -1.83
C HIS A 90 -3.52 7.22 -2.35
N GLU A 91 -3.11 8.48 -2.16
CA GLU A 91 -3.79 9.66 -2.71
C GLU A 91 -3.49 9.82 -4.21
N ASN A 92 -2.24 10.12 -4.55
CA ASN A 92 -1.71 10.14 -5.90
C ASN A 92 -0.38 9.37 -6.01
N ALA A 93 0.16 9.30 -7.23
CA ALA A 93 1.48 8.74 -7.52
C ALA A 93 2.25 9.71 -8.43
N GLU A 94 3.12 10.53 -7.85
CA GLU A 94 3.90 11.53 -8.57
C GLU A 94 5.16 10.90 -9.18
N LEU A 95 5.13 10.67 -10.49
CA LEU A 95 6.21 10.02 -11.24
C LEU A 95 7.22 11.04 -11.78
N THR A 96 8.50 10.77 -11.56
CA THR A 96 9.60 11.52 -12.18
C THR A 96 10.74 10.58 -12.58
N VAL A 97 11.72 11.11 -13.31
CA VAL A 97 12.92 10.37 -13.76
C VAL A 97 14.14 11.03 -13.11
N ALA A 98 14.88 10.25 -12.31
CA ALA A 98 16.11 10.72 -11.71
C ALA A 98 17.19 10.99 -12.78
N PRO A 99 18.20 11.84 -12.50
CA PRO A 99 19.27 12.13 -13.46
C PRO A 99 20.04 10.90 -13.97
N ASN A 100 20.03 9.81 -13.20
CA ASN A 100 20.66 8.54 -13.56
C ASN A 100 19.78 7.62 -14.42
N GLY A 101 18.54 8.04 -14.71
CA GLY A 101 17.55 7.35 -15.54
C GLY A 101 16.55 6.47 -14.78
N GLN A 102 16.67 6.29 -13.46
CA GLN A 102 15.69 5.49 -12.69
C GLN A 102 14.36 6.24 -12.56
N LEU A 103 13.25 5.50 -12.59
CA LEU A 103 11.94 6.03 -12.24
C LEU A 103 11.87 6.24 -10.74
N VAL A 104 11.24 7.34 -10.34
CA VAL A 104 10.95 7.67 -8.94
C VAL A 104 9.48 7.98 -8.82
N VAL A 105 8.80 7.37 -7.85
CA VAL A 105 7.38 7.64 -7.57
C VAL A 105 7.25 8.13 -6.14
N TYR A 106 6.78 9.37 -5.94
CA TYR A 106 6.44 9.90 -4.63
C TYR A 106 4.94 9.68 -4.36
N MET A 107 4.59 9.24 -3.15
CA MET A 107 3.23 8.83 -2.80
C MET A 107 2.90 9.30 -1.38
N GLY A 108 1.69 9.83 -1.18
CA GLY A 108 1.15 10.16 0.14
C GLY A 108 0.15 9.11 0.61
N ASP A 109 0.11 8.91 1.92
CA ASP A 109 -0.91 8.10 2.60
C ASP A 109 -1.93 9.00 3.29
N ASP A 110 -3.14 9.12 2.73
CA ASP A 110 -4.16 10.07 3.21
C ASP A 110 -4.92 9.54 4.43
N GLU A 111 -4.22 9.53 5.56
CA GLU A 111 -4.78 9.29 6.87
C GLU A 111 -3.95 10.02 7.94
N VAL A 112 -4.64 10.44 9.01
CA VAL A 112 -4.00 11.15 10.11
C VAL A 112 -2.86 10.29 10.71
N ASN A 113 -1.70 10.92 10.92
CA ASN A 113 -0.49 10.31 11.46
C ASN A 113 0.05 9.14 10.60
N GLN A 114 -0.12 9.20 9.28
CA GLN A 114 0.57 8.32 8.33
C GLN A 114 1.68 9.06 7.57
N PHE A 115 2.31 8.37 6.62
CA PHE A 115 3.64 8.70 6.13
C PHE A 115 3.65 9.19 4.66
N VAL A 116 4.79 9.75 4.26
CA VAL A 116 5.12 10.04 2.86
C VAL A 116 6.11 9.00 2.37
N TYR A 117 5.88 8.48 1.16
CA TYR A 117 6.64 7.39 0.57
C TYR A 117 7.33 7.80 -0.72
N LYS A 118 8.41 7.07 -1.04
CA LYS A 118 9.15 7.18 -2.30
C LYS A 118 9.53 5.79 -2.78
N PHE A 119 9.21 5.45 -4.01
CA PHE A 119 9.73 4.28 -4.70
C PHE A 119 10.80 4.70 -5.71
N VAL A 120 11.88 3.91 -5.84
CA VAL A 120 12.92 4.08 -6.87
C VAL A 120 13.10 2.77 -7.61
N SER A 121 12.90 2.76 -8.93
CA SER A 121 13.01 1.54 -9.73
C SER A 121 14.43 1.00 -9.77
N GLU A 122 14.59 -0.33 -9.82
CA GLU A 122 15.90 -0.97 -10.06
C GLU A 122 16.39 -0.67 -11.50
N GLY A 123 15.46 -0.77 -12.46
CA GLY A 123 15.72 -0.48 -13.87
C GLY A 123 15.72 1.01 -14.19
N LYS A 124 16.20 1.34 -15.40
CA LYS A 124 16.18 2.71 -15.94
C LYS A 124 15.13 2.84 -17.03
N TRP A 125 14.51 4.01 -17.09
CA TRP A 125 13.68 4.39 -18.21
C TRP A 125 14.55 4.74 -19.42
N ASP A 126 14.28 4.05 -20.53
CA ASP A 126 14.88 4.35 -21.82
C ASP A 126 13.99 5.32 -22.60
N LYS A 127 14.38 6.59 -22.60
CA LYS A 127 13.66 7.66 -23.31
C LYS A 127 13.73 7.53 -24.84
N ASP A 128 14.72 6.81 -25.36
CA ASP A 128 14.99 6.70 -26.80
C ASP A 128 14.37 5.42 -27.39
N ARG A 129 13.74 4.58 -26.54
CA ARG A 129 12.99 3.41 -26.98
C ARG A 129 11.82 3.82 -27.87
N LYS A 130 11.93 3.48 -29.16
CA LYS A 130 10.93 3.82 -30.19
C LYS A 130 9.78 2.81 -30.31
N GLN A 131 9.90 1.63 -29.70
CA GLN A 131 8.89 0.58 -29.74
C GLN A 131 8.12 0.54 -28.41
N GLY A 132 6.79 0.60 -28.51
CA GLY A 132 5.90 0.44 -27.36
C GLY A 132 5.60 1.74 -26.61
N ARG A 133 4.31 2.08 -26.44
CA ARG A 133 3.84 3.20 -25.62
C ARG A 133 2.91 2.75 -24.48
N GLY A 134 2.89 1.45 -24.20
CA GLY A 134 1.95 0.81 -23.28
C GLY A 134 2.60 0.26 -22.01
N GLY A 135 1.78 0.01 -20.98
CA GLY A 135 2.25 -0.51 -19.68
C GLY A 135 2.93 -1.88 -19.77
N GLN A 136 2.63 -2.66 -20.82
CA GLN A 136 3.33 -3.92 -21.08
C GLN A 136 4.80 -3.73 -21.48
N GLU A 137 5.12 -2.62 -22.15
CA GLU A 137 6.45 -2.38 -22.74
C GLU A 137 7.44 -1.86 -21.70
N PHE A 138 6.93 -1.13 -20.70
CA PHE A 138 7.66 -0.70 -19.51
C PHE A 138 7.42 -1.61 -18.29
N SER A 139 6.76 -2.75 -18.52
CA SER A 139 6.45 -3.74 -17.48
C SER A 139 7.73 -4.15 -16.75
N GLY A 140 7.64 -4.22 -15.42
CA GLY A 140 8.78 -4.54 -14.56
C GLY A 140 9.47 -3.33 -13.93
N LEU A 141 9.39 -2.12 -14.50
CA LEU A 141 10.04 -0.94 -13.89
C LEU A 141 9.40 -0.55 -12.56
N LEU A 142 8.11 -0.81 -12.39
CA LEU A 142 7.37 -0.60 -11.15
C LEU A 142 7.20 -1.89 -10.32
N ASP A 143 7.79 -3.01 -10.76
CA ASP A 143 7.73 -4.28 -10.02
C ASP A 143 9.01 -4.55 -9.22
N ARG A 144 10.12 -3.90 -9.58
CA ARG A 144 11.41 -4.06 -8.90
C ARG A 144 12.05 -2.71 -8.61
N GLY A 145 12.43 -2.52 -7.36
CA GLY A 145 13.04 -1.29 -6.88
C GLY A 145 13.11 -1.27 -5.37
N THR A 146 13.35 -0.09 -4.84
CA THR A 146 13.46 0.15 -3.40
C THR A 146 12.36 1.11 -2.97
N LEU A 147 11.59 0.71 -1.96
CA LEU A 147 10.59 1.55 -1.32
C LEU A 147 11.19 2.23 -0.09
N TYR A 148 10.85 3.49 0.11
CA TYR A 148 11.32 4.32 1.22
C TYR A 148 10.13 5.01 1.89
N ALA A 149 10.26 5.29 3.19
CA ALA A 149 9.42 6.22 3.93
C ALA A 149 10.23 7.47 4.34
N ALA A 150 9.61 8.64 4.40
CA ALA A 150 10.25 9.87 4.83
C ALA A 150 10.26 9.98 6.37
N ARG A 151 11.40 10.39 6.96
CA ARG A 151 11.46 10.99 8.29
C ARG A 151 11.82 12.47 8.14
N PHE A 152 11.12 13.34 8.86
CA PHE A 152 11.42 14.77 8.93
C PHE A 152 11.95 15.11 10.31
N ASP A 153 13.15 15.69 10.37
CA ASP A 153 13.80 16.07 11.60
C ASP A 153 13.44 17.54 11.97
N ALA A 154 13.48 17.86 13.26
CA ALA A 154 13.02 19.16 13.78
C ALA A 154 13.84 20.36 13.27
N ASP A 155 15.04 20.13 12.72
CA ASP A 155 15.91 21.15 12.15
C ASP A 155 15.56 21.48 10.68
N GLY A 156 14.50 20.87 10.13
CA GLY A 156 14.06 21.07 8.75
C GLY A 156 14.77 20.18 7.74
N THR A 157 15.64 19.27 8.18
CA THR A 157 16.20 18.21 7.35
C THR A 157 15.30 16.98 7.36
N GLY A 158 15.65 15.98 6.55
CA GLY A 158 14.95 14.71 6.53
C GLY A 158 15.70 13.66 5.75
N GLU A 159 15.28 12.42 5.92
CA GLU A 159 15.88 11.27 5.26
C GLU A 159 14.84 10.32 4.70
N TRP A 160 15.25 9.59 3.65
CA TRP A 160 14.48 8.49 3.06
C TRP A 160 14.94 7.18 3.68
N LEU A 161 14.10 6.58 4.51
CA LEU A 161 14.33 5.32 5.19
C LEU A 161 13.97 4.14 4.28
N GLU A 162 14.97 3.38 3.83
CA GLU A 162 14.75 2.14 3.07
C GLU A 162 13.88 1.14 3.85
N LEU A 163 12.78 0.70 3.22
CA LEU A 163 11.89 -0.32 3.77
C LEU A 163 12.31 -1.67 3.19
N ALA A 164 13.20 -2.36 3.90
CA ALA A 164 13.64 -3.70 3.52
C ALA A 164 14.00 -4.53 4.76
N PRO A 165 13.91 -5.88 4.69
CA PRO A 165 14.32 -6.75 5.78
C PRO A 165 15.75 -6.45 6.25
N GLY A 166 15.94 -6.21 7.55
CA GLY A 166 17.23 -5.91 8.16
C GLY A 166 17.71 -4.46 8.01
N LYS A 167 16.91 -3.58 7.41
CA LYS A 167 17.19 -2.14 7.32
C LYS A 167 16.34 -1.37 8.32
N ASN A 168 16.85 -0.27 8.86
CA ASN A 168 16.10 0.65 9.73
C ASN A 168 15.30 -0.10 10.82
N ASN A 169 15.93 -1.01 11.55
CA ASN A 169 15.30 -1.83 12.61
C ASN A 169 14.20 -2.80 12.15
N ILE A 170 13.91 -2.91 10.86
CA ILE A 170 12.94 -3.88 10.32
C ILE A 170 13.50 -5.29 10.52
N PRO A 171 12.86 -6.16 11.32
CA PRO A 171 13.34 -7.51 11.56
C PRO A 171 13.26 -8.37 10.29
N VAL A 172 14.23 -9.25 10.08
CA VAL A 172 14.24 -10.21 8.97
C VAL A 172 13.39 -11.42 9.34
N LYS A 173 12.50 -11.83 8.44
CA LYS A 173 11.73 -13.08 8.58
C LYS A 173 12.65 -14.30 8.50
N LYS A 174 12.59 -15.15 9.53
CA LYS A 174 13.47 -16.33 9.67
C LYS A 174 12.86 -17.62 9.14
N SER A 175 11.54 -17.72 9.12
CA SER A 175 10.79 -18.87 8.59
C SER A 175 9.38 -18.43 8.16
N PRO A 176 8.63 -19.25 7.40
CA PRO A 176 7.25 -18.93 7.02
C PRO A 176 6.31 -18.65 8.21
N GLU A 177 6.57 -19.25 9.38
CA GLU A 177 5.79 -19.12 10.61
C GLU A 177 6.22 -17.91 11.47
N ASP A 178 7.34 -17.27 11.14
CA ASP A 178 7.83 -16.08 11.83
C ASP A 178 6.95 -14.87 11.49
N SER A 179 5.99 -14.61 12.37
CA SER A 179 5.07 -13.47 12.25
C SER A 179 5.66 -12.14 12.73
N ALA A 180 6.87 -12.15 13.31
CA ALA A 180 7.52 -10.94 13.82
C ALA A 180 8.51 -10.35 12.82
N GLY A 181 9.04 -11.15 11.89
CA GLY A 181 9.95 -10.70 10.84
C GLY A 181 9.26 -10.35 9.52
N PHE A 182 9.98 -9.65 8.66
CA PHE A 182 9.55 -9.24 7.33
C PHE A 182 10.41 -9.91 6.24
N ASP A 183 9.77 -10.38 5.20
CA ASP A 183 10.37 -10.55 3.87
C ASP A 183 9.88 -9.43 2.92
N ALA A 184 10.29 -9.47 1.65
CA ALA A 184 9.91 -8.45 0.66
C ALA A 184 8.39 -8.38 0.42
N ALA A 185 7.67 -9.51 0.52
CA ALA A 185 6.22 -9.53 0.35
C ALA A 185 5.53 -8.92 1.57
N ASP A 186 6.01 -9.20 2.79
CA ASP A 186 5.51 -8.58 4.01
C ASP A 186 5.66 -7.05 3.95
N ILE A 187 6.77 -6.52 3.43
CA ILE A 187 6.95 -5.06 3.22
C ILE A 187 5.89 -4.48 2.28
N CYS A 188 5.58 -5.20 1.19
CA CYS A 188 4.58 -4.74 0.21
C CYS A 188 3.16 -4.69 0.80
N ILE A 189 2.83 -5.60 1.73
CA ILE A 189 1.48 -5.75 2.30
C ILE A 189 1.31 -4.91 3.57
N TYR A 190 2.33 -4.88 4.42
CA TYR A 190 2.36 -4.26 5.75
C TYR A 190 3.26 -3.02 5.77
N THR A 191 3.22 -2.25 4.69
CA THR A 191 4.07 -1.06 4.47
C THR A 191 3.96 -0.02 5.58
N ARG A 192 2.77 0.20 6.15
CA ARG A 192 2.59 1.12 7.29
C ARG A 192 3.36 0.65 8.52
N GLU A 193 3.31 -0.65 8.82
CA GLU A 193 4.00 -1.23 9.96
C GLU A 193 5.52 -1.18 9.77
N ALA A 194 5.99 -1.50 8.56
CA ALA A 194 7.42 -1.37 8.21
C ALA A 194 7.93 0.07 8.35
N ALA A 195 7.17 1.07 7.88
CA ALA A 195 7.51 2.49 8.01
C ALA A 195 7.54 2.94 9.48
N ARG A 196 6.57 2.50 10.28
CA ARG A 196 6.51 2.76 11.72
C ARG A 196 7.73 2.17 12.45
N ILE A 197 8.13 0.94 12.13
CA ILE A 197 9.33 0.31 12.69
C ILE A 197 10.61 1.03 12.25
N ALA A 198 10.63 1.52 11.00
CA ALA A 198 11.75 2.30 10.47
C ALA A 198 11.95 3.65 11.18
N GLY A 199 10.92 4.17 11.84
CA GLY A 199 10.95 5.47 12.52
C GLY A 199 10.68 6.63 11.57
N ALA A 200 9.83 6.42 10.58
CA ALA A 200 9.25 7.47 9.74
C ALA A 200 8.39 8.44 10.57
#